data_AF-A0A8S3GVA5-F1
#
_entry.id   AF-A0A8S3GVA5-F1
#
_cell.length_a   1.000
_cell.length_b   1.000
_cell.length_c   1.000
_cell.angle_alpha   90.00
_cell.angle_beta   90.00
_cell.angle_gamma   90.00
#
_symmetry.space_group_name_H-M   'P 1'
#
loop_
_entity.id
_entity.type
_entity.pdbx_description
1 polymer ?
#
loop_
_entity_poly.entity_id
_entity_poly.type
_entity_poly.pdbx_seq_one_letter_code
_entity_poly.pdbx_strand_id
1 'polypeptide(L)'
;QLHLSKQEVHALVQRYLQRFQDELEQIELKNQIGQRQKTPQYASRKALIESTINAEKHEYETHGFEVPELTRPDAVKVLRYGSLVLFT
;
A
#
# COMPACT_ATOMS: atom_id res chain seq x y z
N GLN A 1 -12.14 4.14 -20.30
CA GLN A 1 -13.01 4.66 -19.23
C GLN A 1 -12.15 5.50 -18.29
N LEU A 2 -12.62 6.68 -17.86
CA LEU A 2 -11.85 7.64 -17.04
C LEU A 2 -12.43 7.82 -15.63
N HIS A 3 -13.30 6.91 -15.20
CA HIS A 3 -13.87 6.88 -13.86
C HIS A 3 -13.92 5.45 -13.37
N LEU A 4 -13.93 5.29 -12.05
CA LEU A 4 -14.06 4.02 -11.37
C LEU A 4 -15.40 3.95 -10.64
N SER A 5 -15.95 2.75 -10.56
CA SER A 5 -17.02 2.43 -9.62
C SER A 5 -16.47 2.41 -8.18
N LYS A 6 -17.37 2.52 -7.20
CA LYS A 6 -17.00 2.40 -5.78
C LYS A 6 -16.33 1.06 -5.47
N GLN A 7 -16.74 -0.03 -6.14
CA GLN A 7 -16.12 -1.34 -5.98
C GLN A 7 -14.69 -1.38 -6.53
N GLU A 8 -14.43 -0.74 -7.67
CA GLU A 8 -13.08 -0.64 -8.22
C GLU A 8 -12.18 0.21 -7.32
N VAL A 9 -12.70 1.30 -6.74
CA VAL A 9 -11.95 2.11 -5.75
C VAL A 9 -11.65 1.28 -4.50
N HIS A 10 -12.63 0.54 -3.97
CA HIS A 10 -12.40 -0.37 -2.85
C HIS A 10 -11.31 -1.41 -3.17
N ALA A 11 -11.35 -2.02 -4.36
CA ALA A 11 -10.34 -2.97 -4.79
C ALA A 11 -8.93 -2.33 -4.91
N LEU A 12 -8.83 -1.06 -5.32
CA LEU A 12 -7.57 -0.32 -5.32
C LEU A 12 -7.03 -0.11 -3.91
N VAL A 13 -7.90 0.23 -2.94
CA VAL A 13 -7.49 0.36 -1.54
C VAL A 13 -6.99 -0.98 -0.99
N GLN A 14 -7.69 -2.08 -1.30
CA GLN A 14 -7.23 -3.43 -0.92
C GLN A 14 -5.85 -3.76 -1.50
N ARG A 15 -5.61 -3.42 -2.78
CA ARG A 15 -4.29 -3.58 -3.40
C ARG A 15 -3.22 -2.72 -2.74
N TYR A 16 -3.55 -1.49 -2.36
CA TYR A 16 -2.64 -0.60 -1.62
C TYR A 16 -2.25 -1.21 -0.25
N LEU A 17 -3.21 -1.78 0.48
CA LEU A 17 -2.95 -2.46 1.75
C LEU A 17 -2.08 -3.72 1.59
N GLN A 18 -2.07 -4.32 0.39
CA GLN A 18 -1.26 -5.49 0.05
C GLN A 18 0.08 -5.14 -0.63
N ARG A 19 0.43 -3.85 -0.78
CA ARG A 19 1.58 -3.40 -1.59
C ARG A 19 2.95 -3.95 -1.16
N PHE A 20 3.07 -4.45 0.07
CA PHE A 20 4.31 -5.01 0.61
C PHE A 20 4.33 -6.55 0.63
N GLN A 21 3.31 -7.22 0.12
CA GLN A 21 3.21 -8.68 0.19
C GLN A 21 4.43 -9.37 -0.45
N ASP A 22 4.82 -8.93 -1.64
CA ASP A 22 5.98 -9.47 -2.36
C ASP A 22 7.29 -9.21 -1.60
N GLU A 23 7.43 -8.05 -0.94
CA GLU A 23 8.62 -7.72 -0.14
C GLU A 23 8.72 -8.62 1.09
N LEU A 24 7.59 -8.85 1.78
CA LEU A 24 7.52 -9.75 2.93
C LEU A 24 7.85 -11.19 2.54
N GLU A 25 7.29 -11.68 1.43
CA GLU A 25 7.58 -13.02 0.90
C GLU A 25 9.09 -13.18 0.59
N GLN A 26 9.70 -12.19 -0.04
CA GLN A 26 11.14 -12.22 -0.30
C GLN A 26 11.99 -12.23 0.98
N ILE A 27 11.60 -11.46 2.00
CA ILE A 27 12.28 -11.46 3.30
C ILE A 27 12.18 -12.85 3.95
N GLU A 28 11.01 -13.49 3.88
CA GLU A 28 10.79 -14.82 4.43
C GLU A 28 11.64 -15.89 3.72
N LEU A 29 11.66 -15.89 2.39
CA LEU A 29 12.50 -16.79 1.59
C LEU A 29 13.99 -16.63 1.92
N LYS A 30 14.49 -15.39 2.03
CA LYS A 30 15.91 -15.13 2.37
C LYS A 30 16.25 -15.63 3.78
N ASN A 31 15.35 -15.45 4.74
CA ASN A 31 15.55 -15.93 6.10
C ASN A 31 15.49 -17.47 6.19
N GLN A 32 14.70 -18.14 5.35
CA GLN A 32 14.67 -19.60 5.25
C GLN A 32 15.97 -20.19 4.66
N ILE A 33 16.54 -19.55 3.63
CA ILE A 33 17.81 -19.99 3.02
C ILE A 33 19.00 -19.70 3.95
N GLY A 34 18.92 -18.59 4.71
CA GLY A 34 19.97 -18.09 5.58
C GLY A 34 20.02 -18.66 7.00
N GLN A 35 19.34 -19.79 7.31
CA GLN A 35 19.22 -20.40 8.66
C GLN A 35 20.54 -20.59 9.45
N ARG A 36 21.70 -20.41 8.80
CA ARG A 36 23.03 -20.40 9.43
C ARG A 36 23.40 -19.06 10.10
N GLN A 37 22.70 -17.97 9.83
CA GLN A 37 22.94 -16.66 10.44
C GLN A 37 22.06 -16.47 11.69
N LYS A 38 22.68 -16.13 12.82
CA LYS A 38 21.99 -15.95 14.11
C LYS A 38 21.05 -14.75 14.15
N THR A 39 21.18 -13.82 13.21
CA THR A 39 20.35 -12.61 13.12
C THR A 39 19.57 -12.63 11.81
N PRO A 40 18.22 -12.53 11.85
CA PRO A 40 17.41 -12.46 10.64
C PRO A 40 17.79 -11.23 9.80
N GLN A 41 17.94 -11.43 8.49
CA GLN A 41 18.17 -10.31 7.58
C GLN A 41 16.89 -9.48 7.46
N TYR A 42 17.04 -8.16 7.33
CA TYR A 42 15.93 -7.21 7.16
C TYR A 42 14.90 -7.17 8.30
N ALA A 43 15.27 -7.61 9.51
CA ALA A 43 14.37 -7.63 10.68
C ALA A 43 13.72 -6.26 10.96
N SER A 44 14.51 -5.17 10.91
CA SER A 44 14.00 -3.81 11.13
C SER A 44 13.01 -3.36 10.05
N ARG A 45 13.27 -3.73 8.78
CA ARG A 45 12.38 -3.40 7.66
C ARG A 45 11.07 -4.17 7.75
N LYS A 46 11.13 -5.47 8.07
CA LYS A 46 9.96 -6.30 8.32
C LYS A 46 9.08 -5.73 9.43
N ALA A 47 9.68 -5.39 10.58
CA ALA A 47 8.94 -4.80 11.70
C ALA A 47 8.26 -3.47 11.34
N LEU A 48 8.93 -2.60 10.57
CA LEU A 48 8.35 -1.35 10.09
C LEU A 48 7.15 -1.62 9.17
N ILE A 49 7.31 -2.50 8.18
CA ILE A 49 6.23 -2.86 7.24
C ILE A 49 5.02 -3.43 7.99
N GLU A 50 5.24 -4.39 8.89
CA GLU A 50 4.17 -5.01 9.67
C GLU A 50 3.44 -3.96 10.52
N SER A 51 4.18 -3.08 11.19
CA SER A 51 3.59 -1.99 11.96
C SER A 51 2.77 -1.03 11.09
N THR A 52 3.27 -0.66 9.91
CA THR A 52 2.55 0.21 8.96
C THR A 52 1.28 -0.46 8.46
N ILE A 53 1.34 -1.71 8.01
CA ILE A 53 0.17 -2.45 7.50
C ILE A 53 -0.89 -2.58 8.60
N ASN A 54 -0.49 -2.89 9.83
CA ASN A 54 -1.42 -3.05 10.94
C ASN A 54 -2.14 -1.73 11.27
N ALA A 55 -1.41 -0.61 11.28
CA ALA A 55 -2.00 0.72 11.50
C ALA A 55 -2.97 1.09 10.37
N GLU A 56 -2.55 0.90 9.11
CA GLU A 56 -3.35 1.20 7.92
C GLU A 56 -4.62 0.34 7.83
N LYS A 57 -4.54 -0.97 8.12
CA LYS A 57 -5.72 -1.84 8.17
C LYS A 57 -6.68 -1.42 9.27
N HIS A 58 -6.15 -1.11 10.46
CA HIS A 58 -6.97 -0.65 11.57
C HIS A 58 -7.72 0.64 11.24
N GLU A 59 -7.03 1.63 10.67
CA GLU A 59 -7.65 2.88 10.22
C GLU A 59 -8.72 2.63 9.15
N TYR A 60 -8.42 1.78 8.16
CA TYR A 60 -9.36 1.43 7.11
C TYR A 60 -10.63 0.76 7.63
N GLU A 61 -10.50 -0.14 8.59
CA GLU A 61 -11.62 -0.88 9.19
C GLU A 61 -12.47 -0.02 10.14
N THR A 62 -11.86 0.96 10.81
CA THR A 62 -12.52 1.78 11.82
C THR A 62 -13.18 3.04 11.26
N HIS A 63 -12.46 3.78 10.42
CA HIS A 63 -12.90 5.09 9.91
C HIS A 63 -12.82 5.19 8.38
N GLY A 64 -12.24 4.21 7.70
CA GLY A 64 -12.00 4.24 6.26
C GLY A 64 -10.80 5.10 5.88
N PHE A 65 -10.48 5.15 4.59
CA PHE A 65 -9.42 5.99 4.04
C PHE A 65 -10.00 7.18 3.28
N GLU A 66 -9.36 8.33 3.47
CA GLU A 66 -9.54 9.46 2.57
C GLU A 66 -8.80 9.16 1.26
N VAL A 67 -9.57 9.00 0.19
CA VAL A 67 -9.05 8.79 -1.16
C VAL A 67 -9.50 9.93 -2.06
N PRO A 68 -8.70 10.29 -3.09
CA PRO A 68 -9.15 11.24 -4.09
C PRO A 68 -10.47 10.79 -4.74
N GLU A 69 -11.21 11.75 -5.29
CA GLU A 69 -12.44 11.45 -6.02
C GLU A 69 -12.11 10.73 -7.33
N LEU A 70 -12.22 9.39 -7.32
CA LEU A 70 -11.89 8.54 -8.47
C LEU A 70 -13.14 8.14 -9.28
N THR A 71 -14.34 8.47 -8.81
CA THR A 71 -15.60 8.13 -9.51
C THR A 71 -16.01 9.20 -10.52
N ARG A 72 -15.38 10.38 -10.46
CA ARG A 72 -15.63 11.46 -11.41
C ARG A 72 -14.52 11.59 -12.46
N PRO A 73 -14.87 11.60 -13.76
CA PRO A 73 -13.88 11.66 -14.84
C PRO A 73 -12.99 12.91 -14.85
N ASP A 74 -13.50 14.06 -14.41
CA ASP A 74 -12.76 15.31 -14.34
C ASP A 74 -11.69 15.28 -13.25
N ALA A 75 -12.03 14.80 -12.05
CA ALA A 75 -11.09 14.60 -10.96
C ALA A 75 -9.98 13.61 -11.34
N VAL A 76 -10.33 12.49 -12.00
CA VAL A 76 -9.34 11.51 -12.48
C VAL A 76 -8.41 12.10 -13.55
N LYS A 77 -8.91 12.96 -14.44
CA LYS A 77 -8.04 13.65 -15.42
C LYS A 77 -7.03 14.55 -14.72
N VAL A 78 -7.45 15.30 -13.70
CA VAL A 78 -6.53 16.15 -12.91
C VAL A 78 -5.48 15.30 -12.21
N LEU A 79 -5.86 14.18 -11.59
CA LEU A 79 -4.90 13.29 -10.94
C LEU A 79 -3.92 12.64 -11.92
N ARG A 80 -4.38 12.31 -13.14
CA ARG A 80 -3.57 11.62 -14.15
C ARG A 80 -2.63 12.55 -14.92
N TYR A 81 -3.04 13.78 -15.17
CA TYR A 81 -2.35 14.71 -16.06
C TYR A 81 -1.95 16.03 -15.41
N GLY A 82 -2.47 16.34 -14.22
CA GLY A 82 -2.00 17.44 -13.42
C GLY A 82 -0.60 17.12 -12.92
N SER A 83 0.38 17.96 -13.28
CA SER A 83 1.66 17.95 -12.59
C SER A 83 1.41 18.26 -11.13
N LEU A 84 1.66 17.31 -10.23
CA LEU A 84 1.77 17.56 -8.81
C LEU A 84 2.90 18.58 -8.61
N VAL A 85 2.56 19.87 -8.60
CA VAL A 85 3.43 20.89 -8.04
C VAL A 85 3.33 20.70 -6.53
N LEU A 86 4.15 19.79 -6.01
CA LEU A 86 4.41 19.72 -4.58
C LEU A 86 5.11 21.03 -4.21
N PHE A 87 4.33 22.02 -3.75
CA PHE A 87 4.89 23.15 -3.02
C PHE A 87 5.40 22.58 -1.69
N THR A 88 6.70 22.25 -1.66
CA THR A 88 7.47 21.99 -0.45
C THR A 88 7.72 23.28 0.31
#